data_AF-A0A954EY67-F1
#
_entry.id   AF-A0A954EY67-F1
#
_cell.length_a   1.000
_cell.length_b   1.000
_cell.length_c   1.000
_cell.angle_alpha   90.00
_cell.angle_beta   90.00
_cell.angle_gamma   90.00
#
_symmetry.space_group_name_H-M   'P 1'
#
loop_
_entity.id
_entity.type
_entity.pdbx_description
1 polymer ?
#
loop_
_entity_poly.entity_id
_entity_poly.type
_entity_poly.pdbx_seq_one_letter_code
_entity_poly.pdbx_strand_id
1 'polypeptide(L)'
;VEVYQDCNVFNTGAFQFASKKGEKEQNCIYLEHGKPLIFGTNREKGIRLDGAGRPEVVNLSDVKEDDLLFHDEASDNPSHAFSLAQMRWPNSPEPLGVFRAVNRPTYDGEVDRQFKKCQADLGQGDLEKLFNSGDTWEVKSRG
;
A
#
# COMPACT_ATOMS: atom_id res chain seq x y z
N VAL A 1 5.86 -3.70 5.25
CA VAL A 1 5.38 -3.53 6.64
C VAL A 1 6.34 -2.59 7.32
N GLU A 2 5.83 -1.49 7.86
CA GLU A 2 6.60 -0.53 8.65
C GLU A 2 6.36 -0.81 10.14
N VAL A 3 7.41 -0.73 10.95
CA VAL A 3 7.35 -1.00 12.39
C VAL A 3 8.03 0.13 13.13
N TYR A 4 7.29 0.81 14.00
CA TYR A 4 7.85 1.80 14.90
C TYR A 4 8.56 1.06 16.04
N GLN A 5 9.87 1.19 16.08
CA GLN A 5 10.72 0.51 17.04
C GLN A 5 11.67 1.52 17.68
N ASP A 6 11.54 1.68 19.00
CA ASP A 6 12.48 2.45 19.79
C ASP A 6 13.83 1.74 19.88
N CYS A 7 14.90 2.53 19.86
CA CYS A 7 16.24 2.06 20.18
C CYS A 7 16.65 2.60 21.56
N ASN A 8 16.59 1.76 22.59
CA ASN A 8 16.86 2.16 23.98
C ASN A 8 18.27 2.73 24.24
N VAL A 9 19.22 2.51 23.33
CA VAL A 9 20.60 3.00 23.49
C VAL A 9 20.78 4.37 22.85
N PHE A 10 20.23 4.57 21.66
CA PHE A 10 20.52 5.74 20.84
C PHE A 10 19.34 6.70 20.65
N ASN A 11 18.11 6.22 20.82
CA ASN A 11 16.91 6.99 20.51
C ASN A 11 15.72 6.53 21.36
N THR A 12 15.88 6.60 22.68
CA THR A 12 14.86 6.20 23.65
C THR A 12 13.69 7.15 23.60
N GLY A 13 12.48 6.61 23.41
CA GLY A 13 11.24 7.39 23.47
C GLY A 13 10.83 8.05 22.16
N ALA A 14 11.51 7.76 21.05
CA ALA A 14 11.23 8.35 19.75
C ALA A 14 9.77 8.12 19.29
N PHE A 15 9.22 6.96 19.62
CA PHE A 15 7.85 6.58 19.28
C PHE A 15 6.93 6.49 20.50
N GLN A 16 7.25 7.16 21.62
CA GLN A 16 6.40 7.15 22.81
C GLN A 16 4.98 7.67 22.53
N PHE A 17 4.86 8.70 21.69
CA PHE A 17 3.56 9.24 21.29
C PHE A 17 2.63 8.18 20.67
N ALA A 18 3.19 7.15 20.03
CA ALA A 18 2.47 6.07 19.34
C ALA A 18 2.45 4.72 20.09
N SER A 19 3.24 4.58 21.16
CA SER A 19 3.39 3.31 21.90
C SER A 19 2.93 3.39 23.36
N LYS A 20 3.00 4.57 23.98
CA LYS A 20 2.64 4.77 25.38
C LYS A 20 1.12 4.81 25.56
N LYS A 21 0.62 3.98 26.46
CA LYS A 21 -0.82 3.94 26.82
C LYS A 21 -1.28 5.30 27.34
N GLY A 22 -2.43 5.76 26.88
CA GLY A 22 -3.02 7.07 27.17
C GLY A 22 -2.66 8.13 26.12
N GLU A 23 -1.40 8.16 25.65
CA GLU A 23 -0.95 9.07 24.59
C GLU A 23 -1.30 8.50 23.21
N LYS A 24 -1.06 7.20 23.01
CA LYS A 24 -1.34 6.49 21.77
C LYS A 24 -2.79 6.65 21.31
N GLU A 25 -3.75 6.51 22.21
CA GLU A 25 -5.17 6.62 21.87
C GLU A 25 -5.55 8.05 21.44
N GLN A 26 -4.82 9.06 21.92
CA GLN A 26 -5.02 10.47 21.54
C GLN A 26 -4.26 10.85 20.27
N ASN A 27 -3.12 10.20 20.02
CA ASN A 27 -2.18 10.60 18.98
C ASN A 27 -2.23 9.70 17.74
N CYS A 28 -2.78 8.49 17.83
CA CYS A 28 -2.83 7.54 16.72
C CYS A 28 -4.26 7.23 16.31
N ILE A 29 -4.42 6.87 15.04
CA ILE A 29 -5.67 6.36 14.49
C ILE A 29 -5.44 5.00 13.85
N TYR A 30 -6.26 4.02 14.23
CA TYR A 30 -6.19 2.68 13.66
C TYR A 30 -7.07 2.59 12.40
N LEU A 31 -6.43 2.23 11.29
CA LEU A 31 -7.09 2.02 10.02
C LEU A 31 -7.69 0.62 10.00
N GLU A 32 -9.03 0.56 9.92
CA GLU A 32 -9.79 -0.67 9.83
C GLU A 32 -10.74 -0.59 8.64
N HIS A 33 -10.68 -1.56 7.72
CA HIS A 33 -11.49 -1.56 6.52
C HIS A 33 -12.99 -1.50 6.84
N GLY A 34 -13.70 -0.62 6.12
CA GLY A 34 -15.14 -0.41 6.23
C GLY A 34 -15.58 0.36 7.49
N LYS A 35 -14.65 0.84 8.32
CA LYS A 35 -14.97 1.59 9.54
C LYS A 35 -14.70 3.09 9.38
N PRO A 36 -15.46 3.94 10.10
CA PRO A 36 -15.16 5.36 10.15
C PRO A 36 -13.87 5.60 10.92
N LEU A 37 -13.13 6.61 10.47
CA LEU A 37 -11.89 7.03 11.08
C LEU A 37 -12.14 7.78 12.39
N ILE A 38 -12.13 7.05 13.51
CA ILE A 38 -12.40 7.54 14.87
C ILE A 38 -11.21 7.23 15.79
N PHE A 39 -10.83 8.20 16.62
CA PHE A 39 -9.75 8.09 17.60
C PHE A 39 -10.02 8.94 18.86
N GLY A 40 -9.08 8.96 19.81
CA GLY A 40 -9.24 9.56 21.12
C GLY A 40 -9.47 8.51 22.21
N THR A 41 -9.07 8.83 23.44
CA THR A 41 -9.18 7.93 24.60
C THR A 41 -10.61 7.42 24.82
N ASN A 42 -11.60 8.28 24.55
CA ASN A 42 -13.03 7.99 24.70
C ASN A 42 -13.74 7.89 23.34
N ARG A 43 -12.99 7.74 22.25
CA ARG A 43 -13.51 7.77 20.87
C ARG A 43 -14.30 9.04 20.57
N GLU A 44 -13.72 10.19 20.93
CA GLU A 44 -14.38 11.50 20.86
C GLU A 44 -13.99 12.33 19.62
N LYS A 45 -12.97 11.91 18.86
CA LYS A 45 -12.49 12.59 17.65
C LYS A 45 -12.68 11.72 16.42
N GLY A 46 -12.92 12.34 15.28
CA GLY A 46 -13.00 11.70 13.98
C GLY A 46 -12.20 12.43 12.90
N ILE A 47 -12.03 11.79 11.76
CA ILE A 47 -11.46 12.38 10.55
C ILE A 47 -12.57 12.49 9.50
N ARG A 48 -12.70 13.66 8.88
CA ARG A 48 -13.51 13.85 7.66
C ARG A 48 -12.67 14.54 6.58
N LEU A 49 -13.24 14.70 5.39
CA LEU A 49 -12.63 15.51 4.33
C LEU A 49 -13.19 16.93 4.37
N ASP A 50 -12.31 17.92 4.34
CA ASP A 50 -12.70 19.33 4.19
C ASP A 50 -13.24 19.62 2.77
N GLY A 51 -13.69 20.86 2.53
CA GLY A 51 -14.19 21.28 1.21
C GLY A 51 -13.17 21.22 0.07
N ALA A 52 -11.88 21.05 0.37
CA ALA A 52 -10.79 20.88 -0.59
C ALA A 52 -10.34 19.41 -0.70
N GLY A 53 -10.99 18.48 -0.01
CA GLY A 53 -10.67 17.05 -0.02
C GLY A 53 -9.48 16.66 0.86
N ARG A 54 -9.12 17.47 1.85
CA ARG A 54 -8.02 17.18 2.80
C ARG A 54 -8.58 16.59 4.11
N PRO A 55 -7.91 15.60 4.71
CA PRO A 55 -8.29 15.09 6.02
C PRO A 55 -8.23 16.20 7.09
N GLU A 56 -9.30 16.36 7.86
CA GLU A 56 -9.36 17.25 9.01
C GLU A 56 -9.93 16.52 10.24
N VAL A 57 -9.42 16.91 11.42
CA VAL A 57 -9.88 16.38 12.71
C VAL A 57 -11.13 17.13 13.16
N VAL A 58 -12.15 16.40 13.56
CA VAL A 58 -13.42 16.93 14.08
C VAL A 58 -13.80 16.26 15.40
N ASN A 59 -14.58 16.95 16.25
CA ASN A 59 -15.18 16.32 17.42
C ASN A 59 -16.47 15.61 17.00
N LEU A 60 -16.67 14.39 17.50
CA LEU A 60 -17.88 13.60 17.26
C LEU A 60 -19.15 14.22 17.88
N SER A 61 -19.02 15.17 18.81
CA SER A 61 -20.16 15.95 19.31
C SER A 61 -20.75 16.91 18.28
N ASP A 62 -19.94 17.31 17.29
CA ASP A 62 -20.24 18.42 16.38
C ASP A 62 -20.66 17.91 14.98
N VAL A 63 -20.48 16.63 14.70
CA VAL A 63 -20.72 15.98 13.39
C VAL A 63 -21.42 14.64 13.55
N LYS A 64 -22.06 14.15 12.50
CA LYS A 64 -22.58 12.77 12.49
C LYS A 64 -21.49 11.79 12.09
N GLU A 65 -21.61 10.54 12.50
CA GLU A 65 -20.67 9.47 12.12
C GLU A 65 -20.61 9.25 10.60
N ASP A 66 -21.74 9.44 9.91
CA ASP A 66 -21.83 9.34 8.44
C ASP A 66 -21.07 10.47 7.70
N ASP A 67 -20.75 11.58 8.38
CA ASP A 67 -19.95 12.67 7.81
C ASP A 67 -18.44 12.37 7.88
N LEU A 68 -18.04 11.29 8.57
CA LEU A 68 -16.64 10.90 8.71
C LEU A 68 -16.13 10.18 7.46
N LEU A 69 -14.80 10.21 7.31
CA LEU A 69 -14.12 9.44 6.30
C LEU A 69 -14.10 7.97 6.71
N PHE A 70 -14.64 7.10 5.85
CA PHE A 70 -14.58 5.66 6.02
C PHE A 70 -13.32 5.10 5.36
N HIS A 71 -12.63 4.19 6.05
CA HIS A 71 -11.40 3.63 5.52
C HIS A 71 -11.68 2.47 4.56
N ASP A 72 -11.23 2.61 3.31
CA ASP A 72 -11.26 1.55 2.31
C ASP A 72 -9.84 1.17 1.86
N GLU A 73 -9.27 0.13 2.47
CA GLU A 73 -7.99 -0.45 2.04
C GLU A 73 -8.03 -1.13 0.66
N ALA A 74 -9.20 -1.55 0.20
CA ALA A 74 -9.38 -2.29 -1.06
C ALA A 74 -9.59 -1.35 -2.27
N SER A 75 -9.65 -0.04 -2.04
CA SER A 75 -9.87 0.95 -3.08
C SER A 75 -8.85 0.85 -4.21
N ASP A 76 -9.37 0.72 -5.44
CA ASP A 76 -8.53 0.72 -6.64
C ASP A 76 -7.77 2.03 -6.81
N ASN A 77 -8.41 3.15 -6.44
CA ASN A 77 -7.80 4.47 -6.46
C ASN A 77 -6.90 4.66 -5.22
N PRO A 78 -5.58 4.85 -5.40
CA PRO A 78 -4.67 4.97 -4.27
C PRO A 78 -4.70 6.34 -3.57
N SER A 79 -5.43 7.34 -4.08
CA SER A 79 -5.47 8.70 -3.51
C SER A 79 -5.86 8.72 -2.03
N HIS A 80 -6.83 7.89 -1.63
CA HIS A 80 -7.25 7.77 -0.23
C HIS A 80 -6.09 7.29 0.66
N ALA A 81 -5.46 6.17 0.29
CA ALA A 81 -4.33 5.61 1.01
C ALA A 81 -3.14 6.59 1.11
N PHE A 82 -2.83 7.30 0.02
CA PHE A 82 -1.77 8.31 0.01
C PHE A 82 -2.09 9.54 0.85
N SER A 83 -3.36 9.96 0.88
CA SER A 83 -3.80 11.06 1.75
C SER A 83 -3.65 10.69 3.22
N LEU A 84 -4.05 9.47 3.59
CA LEU A 84 -3.87 8.97 4.96
C LEU A 84 -2.40 8.86 5.33
N ALA A 85 -1.54 8.35 4.44
CA ALA A 85 -0.10 8.19 4.70
C ALA A 85 0.67 9.51 4.94
N GLN A 86 0.07 10.66 4.59
CA GLN A 86 0.64 11.98 4.84
C GLN A 86 0.20 12.60 6.17
N MET A 87 -0.79 12.02 6.86
CA MET A 87 -1.16 12.45 8.20
C MET A 87 -0.02 12.11 9.17
N ARG A 88 0.40 13.09 9.96
CA ARG A 88 1.52 12.94 10.90
C ARG A 88 1.26 13.68 12.19
N TRP A 89 1.60 13.05 13.30
CA TRP A 89 1.64 13.71 14.59
C TRP A 89 2.73 14.80 14.61
N PRO A 90 2.51 15.97 15.24
CA PRO A 90 1.37 16.36 16.10
C PRO A 90 0.20 17.06 15.38
N ASN A 91 0.33 17.36 14.09
CA ASN A 91 -0.68 18.14 13.35
C ASN A 91 -1.94 17.33 13.03
N SER A 92 -1.83 16.00 12.98
CA SER A 92 -2.90 15.04 12.73
C SER A 92 -2.60 13.75 13.48
N PRO A 93 -3.58 12.86 13.74
CA PRO A 93 -3.26 11.58 14.36
C PRO A 93 -2.39 10.75 13.42
N GLU A 94 -1.45 10.00 14.00
CA GLU A 94 -0.58 9.08 13.28
C GLU A 94 -1.37 7.83 12.85
N PRO A 95 -1.51 7.58 11.54
CA PRO A 95 -2.26 6.44 11.05
C PRO A 95 -1.47 5.15 11.19
N LEU A 96 -2.09 4.13 11.78
CA LEU A 96 -1.52 2.81 11.99
C LEU A 96 -2.46 1.74 11.44
N GLY A 97 -1.92 0.76 10.72
CA GLY A 97 -2.68 -0.34 10.15
C GLY A 97 -2.38 -0.54 8.67
N VAL A 98 -3.33 -1.13 7.97
CA VAL A 98 -3.23 -1.35 6.53
C VAL A 98 -3.77 -0.10 5.83
N PHE A 99 -2.93 0.60 5.08
CA PHE A 99 -3.39 1.75 4.29
C PHE A 99 -4.07 1.31 2.99
N ARG A 100 -3.56 0.22 2.40
CA ARG A 100 -4.01 -0.31 1.12
C ARG A 100 -3.64 -1.78 0.98
N ALA A 101 -4.62 -2.60 0.63
CA ALA A 101 -4.50 -4.02 0.32
C ALA A 101 -5.36 -4.32 -0.92
N VAL A 102 -4.72 -4.29 -2.09
CA VAL A 102 -5.40 -4.55 -3.38
C VAL A 102 -4.88 -5.80 -4.05
N ASN A 103 -5.75 -6.48 -4.78
CA ASN A 103 -5.36 -7.56 -5.66
C ASN A 103 -5.04 -7.00 -7.05
N ARG A 104 -3.76 -7.05 -7.44
CA ARG A 104 -3.28 -6.64 -8.76
C ARG A 104 -2.30 -7.67 -9.30
N PRO A 105 -2.19 -7.79 -10.63
CA PRO A 105 -1.15 -8.59 -11.25
C PRO A 105 0.23 -8.34 -10.65
N THR A 106 0.95 -9.42 -10.37
CA THR A 106 2.37 -9.36 -10.06
C THR A 106 3.16 -9.25 -11.35
N TYR A 107 4.36 -8.67 -11.25
CA TYR A 107 5.28 -8.58 -12.39
C TYR A 107 5.55 -9.96 -12.99
N ASP A 108 5.93 -10.94 -12.17
CA ASP A 108 6.22 -12.31 -12.62
C ASP A 108 5.01 -12.97 -13.29
N GLY A 109 3.80 -12.74 -12.75
CA GLY A 109 2.57 -13.26 -13.33
C GLY A 109 2.27 -12.67 -14.70
N GLU A 110 2.60 -11.39 -14.93
CA GLU A 110 2.48 -10.77 -16.26
C GLU A 110 3.55 -11.26 -17.23
N VAL A 111 4.79 -11.46 -16.77
CA VAL A 111 5.87 -12.03 -17.58
C VAL A 111 5.50 -13.44 -18.05
N ASP A 112 5.00 -14.28 -17.14
CA ASP A 112 4.50 -15.62 -17.49
C ASP A 112 3.34 -15.59 -18.47
N ARG A 113 2.40 -14.64 -18.30
CA ARG A 113 1.30 -14.43 -19.25
C ARG A 113 1.82 -14.06 -20.63
N GLN A 114 2.81 -13.17 -20.70
CA GLN A 114 3.44 -12.75 -21.95
C GLN A 114 4.12 -13.94 -22.64
N PHE A 115 4.89 -14.75 -21.92
CA PHE A 115 5.53 -15.95 -22.49
C PHE A 115 4.51 -16.96 -23.03
N LYS A 116 3.47 -17.27 -22.26
CA LYS A 116 2.41 -18.20 -22.68
C LYS A 116 1.69 -17.69 -23.93
N LYS A 117 1.45 -16.39 -24.01
CA LYS A 117 0.85 -15.77 -25.20
C LYS A 117 1.76 -15.94 -26.42
N CYS A 118 3.05 -15.61 -26.31
CA CYS A 118 4.00 -15.80 -27.42
C CYS A 118 4.10 -17.26 -27.87
N GLN A 119 4.10 -18.22 -26.94
CA GLN A 119 4.13 -19.65 -27.28
C GLN A 119 2.84 -20.13 -27.95
N ALA A 120 1.68 -19.57 -27.57
CA ALA A 120 0.42 -19.88 -28.22
C ALA A 120 0.37 -19.34 -29.67
N ASP A 121 0.88 -18.13 -29.88
CA ASP A 121 0.83 -17.45 -31.18
C ASP A 121 1.92 -17.96 -32.16
N LEU A 122 3.14 -18.21 -31.66
CA LEU A 122 4.31 -18.55 -32.47
C LEU A 122 4.71 -20.04 -32.39
N GLY A 123 4.06 -20.81 -31.53
CA GLY A 123 4.44 -22.18 -31.21
C GLY A 123 5.61 -22.28 -30.23
N GLN A 124 5.97 -23.51 -29.88
CA GLN A 124 7.15 -23.76 -29.05
C GLN A 124 8.41 -23.41 -29.85
N GLY A 125 9.24 -22.50 -29.33
CA GLY A 125 10.48 -22.09 -29.99
C GLY A 125 11.43 -23.26 -30.21
N ASP A 126 12.07 -23.28 -31.38
CA ASP A 126 13.01 -24.32 -31.80
C ASP A 126 14.36 -23.65 -32.11
N LEU A 127 15.35 -23.92 -31.26
CA LEU A 127 16.68 -23.33 -31.39
C LEU A 127 17.41 -23.82 -32.64
N GLU A 128 17.19 -25.07 -33.06
CA GLU A 128 17.83 -25.63 -34.25
C GLU A 128 17.27 -24.96 -35.50
N LYS A 129 15.96 -24.76 -35.58
CA LYS A 129 15.35 -23.95 -36.65
C LYS A 129 15.84 -22.50 -36.62
N LEU A 130 16.00 -21.91 -35.43
CA LEU A 130 16.47 -20.53 -35.31
C LEU A 130 17.91 -20.40 -35.82
N PHE A 131 18.83 -21.26 -35.36
CA PHE A 131 20.23 -21.21 -35.79
C PHE A 131 20.40 -21.51 -37.29
N ASN A 132 19.51 -22.33 -37.86
CA ASN A 132 19.50 -22.65 -39.29
C ASN A 132 18.55 -21.77 -40.13
N SER A 133 18.00 -20.68 -39.57
CA SER A 133 17.10 -19.78 -40.31
C SER A 133 17.82 -18.76 -41.19
N GLY A 134 19.14 -18.60 -41.01
CA GLY A 134 20.01 -17.78 -41.86
C GLY A 134 20.84 -18.60 -42.83
N ASP A 135 21.75 -17.95 -43.56
CA ASP A 135 22.66 -18.63 -44.50
C ASP A 135 23.71 -19.46 -43.73
N THR A 136 23.49 -20.78 -43.64
CA THR A 136 24.45 -21.73 -43.06
C THR A 136 25.21 -22.49 -44.15
N TRP A 137 26.45 -22.89 -43.89
CA TRP A 137 27.22 -23.76 -44.78
C TRP A 137 27.81 -24.95 -44.02
N GLU A 138 27.80 -26.11 -44.65
CA GLU A 138 28.41 -27.33 -44.12
C GLU A 138 29.90 -27.39 -44.48
N VAL A 139 30.76 -27.61 -43.48
CA VAL A 139 32.19 -27.88 -43.70
C VAL A 139 32.42 -29.40 -43.67
N LYS A 140 32.78 -29.99 -44.81
CA LYS A 140 33.14 -31.41 -44.88
C LYS A 140 34.50 -31.65 -44.23
N SER A 141 34.62 -32.68 -43.39
CA SER A 141 35.90 -33.07 -42.78
C SER A 141 36.88 -33.53 -43.87
N ARG A 142 38.13 -33.05 -43.78
CA ARG A 142 39.22 -33.55 -44.62
C ARG A 142 39.61 -34.94 -44.10
N GLY A 143 39.23 -35.97 -44.86
CA GLY A 143 39.79 -37.32 -44.73
C GLY A 143 41.24 -37.37 -45.20
#